data_AF-A0A679HCF3-F1
#
_entry.id   AF-A0A679HCF3-F1
#
_cell.length_a   1.000
_cell.length_b   1.000
_cell.length_c   1.000
_cell.angle_alpha   90.00
_cell.angle_beta   90.00
_cell.angle_gamma   90.00
#
_symmetry.space_group_name_H-M   'P 1'
#
loop_
_entity.id
_entity.type
_entity.pdbx_description
1 polymer ?
#
loop_
_entity_poly.entity_id
_entity_poly.type
_entity_poly.pdbx_seq_one_letter_code
_entity_poly.pdbx_strand_id
1 'polypeptide(L)' 'MAYNLFRRGFLCFVLAMCVGMTARSQQKAVLWYDSPAKYWEEALPLGNGRLGAMVYGDPINDEKTSFF' A
#
# COMPACT_ATOMS: atom_id res chain seq x y z
N MET A 1 12.05 35.56 33.45
CA MET A 1 11.25 35.77 32.22
C MET A 1 11.81 35.03 31.00
N ALA A 2 13.14 34.99 30.81
CA ALA A 2 13.80 34.35 29.65
C ALA A 2 13.58 32.83 29.48
N TYR A 3 13.46 32.06 30.57
CA TYR A 3 13.23 30.61 30.51
C TYR A 3 11.89 30.22 29.88
N ASN A 4 10.85 31.05 30.06
CA ASN A 4 9.54 30.82 29.44
C ASN A 4 9.57 31.06 27.92
N LEU A 5 10.43 31.98 27.46
CA LEU A 5 10.64 32.26 26.05
C LEU A 5 11.42 31.11 25.38
N PHE A 6 12.47 30.61 26.05
CA PHE A 6 13.23 29.44 25.58
C PHE A 6 12.39 28.16 25.55
N ARG A 7 11.57 27.92 26.58
CA ARG A 7 10.65 26.77 26.66
C ARG A 7 9.62 26.78 25.53
N ARG A 8 9.08 27.94 25.17
CA ARG A 8 8.13 28.10 24.05
C ARG A 8 8.80 27.81 22.70
N GLY A 9 10.02 28.31 22.48
CA GLY A 9 10.79 28.02 21.27
C GLY A 9 11.08 26.52 21.11
N PHE A 10 11.49 25.86 22.19
CA PHE A 10 11.72 24.41 22.20
C PHE A 10 10.43 23.62 21.93
N LEU A 11 9.31 24.01 22.54
CA LEU A 11 8.01 23.34 22.32
C LEU A 11 7.55 23.46 20.86
N CYS A 12 7.70 24.64 20.25
CA CYS A 12 7.37 24.87 18.85
C CYS A 12 8.28 24.05 17.91
N PHE A 13 9.56 23.93 18.23
CA PHE A 13 10.51 23.12 17.46
C PHE A 13 10.16 21.63 17.48
N VAL A 14 9.82 21.08 18.66
CA VAL A 14 9.38 19.68 18.81
C VAL A 14 8.08 19.42 18.04
N LEU A 15 7.10 20.32 18.15
CA LEU A 15 5.82 20.19 17.42
C LEU A 15 6.02 20.23 15.90
N ALA A 16 6.87 21.12 15.39
CA ALA A 16 7.18 21.21 13.96
C ALA A 16 7.84 19.92 13.44
N MET A 17 8.76 19.33 14.20
CA MET A 17 9.39 18.05 13.85
C MET A 17 8.38 16.90 13.83
N CYS A 18 7.47 16.81 14.80
CA CYS A 18 6.45 15.76 14.84
C CYS A 18 5.52 15.79 13.62
N VAL A 19 5.15 16.99 13.14
CA VAL A 19 4.29 17.13 11.95
C VAL A 19 5.03 16.76 10.66
N GLY A 20 6.33 17.02 10.56
CA GLY A 20 7.12 16.65 9.38
C GLY A 20 7.24 15.14 9.14
N MET A 21 7.13 14.32 10.19
CA MET A 21 7.28 12.86 10.09
C MET A 21 6.06 12.14 9.51
N THR A 22 4.86 12.75 9.54
CA THR A 22 3.62 12.13 9.09
C THR A 22 3.34 12.33 7.60
N ALA A 23 4.12 13.18 6.91
CA ALA A 23 3.91 13.54 5.50
C ALA A 23 4.40 12.49 4.47
N ARG A 24 4.60 11.24 4.87
CA ARG A 24 4.99 10.17 3.96
C ARG A 24 3.74 9.63 3.26
N SER A 25 3.49 10.08 2.02
CA SER A 25 2.43 9.49 1.20
C SER A 25 2.74 8.01 1.00
N GLN A 26 1.85 7.11 1.42
CA GLN A 26 2.04 5.69 1.13
C GLN A 26 1.88 5.49 -0.37
N GLN A 27 2.99 5.17 -1.03
CA GLN A 27 2.95 4.79 -2.44
C GLN A 27 2.15 3.50 -2.56
N LYS A 28 1.15 3.50 -3.45
CA LYS A 28 0.30 2.33 -3.67
C LYS A 28 1.19 1.18 -4.12
N ALA A 29 1.31 0.13 -3.31
CA ALA A 29 1.98 -1.09 -3.71
C ALA A 29 1.08 -1.78 -4.74
N VAL A 30 1.52 -1.77 -6.01
CA VAL A 30 0.80 -2.40 -7.12
C VAL A 30 1.75 -3.36 -7.81
N LEU A 31 1.27 -4.58 -8.04
CA LEU A 31 1.92 -5.57 -8.87
C LEU A 31 1.39 -5.40 -10.30
N TRP A 32 2.29 -5.16 -11.25
CA TRP A 32 1.98 -4.98 -12.68
C TRP A 32 2.68 -6.06 -13.49
N TYR A 33 1.97 -6.59 -14.48
CA TYR A 33 2.45 -7.60 -15.42
C TYR A 33 2.09 -7.15 -16.84
N ASP A 34 2.95 -7.48 -17.80
CA ASP A 34 2.83 -7.10 -19.21
C ASP A 34 2.16 -8.17 -20.08
N SER A 35 1.93 -9.37 -19.53
CA SER A 35 1.25 -10.47 -20.20
C SER A 35 0.32 -11.24 -19.25
N PRO A 36 -0.76 -11.85 -19.77
CA PRO A 36 -1.59 -12.75 -18.97
C PRO A 36 -0.80 -13.99 -18.53
N ALA A 37 -1.14 -14.52 -17.36
CA ALA A 37 -0.57 -15.75 -16.82
C ALA A 37 -0.87 -16.95 -17.74
N LYS A 38 0.09 -17.87 -17.86
CA LYS A 38 -0.10 -19.13 -18.59
C LYS A 38 -0.27 -20.30 -17.63
N TYR A 39 0.40 -20.23 -16.48
CA TYR A 39 0.36 -21.23 -15.43
C TYR A 39 -0.26 -20.67 -14.15
N TRP A 40 -0.71 -21.55 -13.26
CA TRP A 40 -1.41 -21.17 -12.03
C TRP A 40 -0.51 -20.36 -11.07
N GLU A 41 0.78 -20.68 -11.05
CA GLU A 41 1.81 -20.05 -10.23
C GLU A 41 2.08 -18.59 -10.64
N GLU A 42 1.70 -18.22 -11.87
CA GLU A 42 1.84 -16.85 -12.41
C GLU A 42 0.57 -16.00 -12.20
N ALA A 43 -0.55 -16.64 -11.85
CA ALA A 43 -1.82 -15.96 -11.66
C ALA A 43 -1.84 -15.14 -10.35
N LEU A 44 -2.55 -14.01 -10.37
CA LEU A 44 -2.61 -13.10 -9.22
C LEU A 44 -3.59 -13.65 -8.16
N PRO A 45 -3.12 -13.97 -6.94
CA PRO A 45 -4.00 -14.39 -5.86
C PRO A 45 -4.77 -13.19 -5.27
N LEU A 46 -6.08 -13.31 -5.20
CA LEU A 46 -6.98 -12.40 -4.51
C LEU A 46 -7.76 -13.16 -3.45
N GLY A 47 -8.06 -12.53 -2.32
CA GLY A 47 -8.88 -13.16 -1.30
C GLY A 47 -9.19 -12.25 -0.13
N ASN A 48 -10.24 -12.61 0.62
CA ASN A 48 -10.67 -11.89 1.82
C ASN A 48 -10.65 -12.78 3.08
N GLY A 49 -9.95 -13.92 3.02
CA GLY A 49 -9.86 -14.90 4.10
C GLY A 49 -11.02 -15.91 4.17
N ARG A 50 -12.11 -15.71 3.43
CA ARG A 50 -13.19 -16.70 3.26
C ARG A 50 -13.27 -17.23 1.84
N LEU A 51 -13.07 -16.35 0.86
CA LEU A 51 -13.05 -16.68 -0.55
C LEU A 51 -11.68 -16.32 -1.13
N GLY A 52 -11.22 -17.14 -2.07
CA GLY A 52 -10.02 -16.95 -2.85
C GLY A 52 -10.33 -16.93 -4.35
N ALA A 53 -9.51 -16.22 -5.12
CA ALA A 53 -9.52 -16.26 -6.57
C ALA A 53 -8.08 -16.17 -7.10
N MET A 54 -7.81 -16.86 -8.20
CA MET A 54 -6.55 -16.80 -8.93
C MET A 54 -6.84 -16.21 -10.31
N VAL A 55 -6.39 -14.98 -10.55
CA VAL A 55 -6.72 -14.20 -11.75
C VAL A 55 -5.59 -14.31 -12.79
N TYR A 56 -5.92 -14.77 -13.99
CA TYR A 56 -4.95 -14.96 -15.07
C TYR A 56 -4.74 -13.72 -15.95
N GLY A 57 -5.71 -12.79 -15.97
CA GLY A 57 -5.60 -11.53 -16.73
C GLY A 57 -5.77 -11.67 -18.25
N ASP A 58 -6.28 -12.79 -18.74
CA ASP A 58 -6.60 -13.01 -20.16
C ASP A 58 -8.00 -12.42 -20.45
N PRO A 59 -8.12 -11.34 -21.23
CA PRO A 59 -9.40 -10.66 -21.48
C PRO A 59 -10.36 -11.48 -22.35
N ILE A 60 -9.88 -12.52 -23.03
CA ILE A 60 -10.71 -13.39 -23.88
C ILE A 60 -11.15 -14.62 -23.08
N ASN A 61 -10.28 -15.12 -22.20
CA ASN A 61 -10.49 -16.37 -21.46
C ASN A 61 -10.62 -16.14 -19.94
N ASP A 62 -11.65 -15.38 -19.53
CA ASP A 62 -11.96 -15.14 -18.12
C ASP A 62 -12.25 -16.44 -17.34
N GLU A 63 -12.64 -17.50 -18.04
CA GLU A 63 -12.84 -18.87 -17.54
C GLU A 63 -11.63 -19.48 -16.84
N LYS A 64 -10.41 -18.99 -17.11
CA LYS A 64 -9.20 -19.48 -16.43
C LYS A 64 -9.11 -19.01 -14.98
N THR A 65 -9.90 -18.01 -14.59
CA THR A 65 -9.94 -17.54 -13.21
C THR A 65 -10.49 -18.64 -12.30
N SER A 66 -9.66 -19.13 -11.38
CA SER A 66 -10.02 -20.21 -10.45
C SER A 66 -10.52 -19.61 -9.12
N PHE A 67 -11.62 -20.12 -8.56
CA PHE A 67 -12.20 -19.65 -7.29
C PHE A 67 -12.14 -20.73 -6.21
N PHE A 68 -11.94 -20.33 -4.96
CA PHE A 68 -11.78 -21.20 -3.78
C PHE A 68 -12.54 -20.67 -2.57
#